data_AF-A0A7V1JDE6-F1
#
_entry.id   AF-A0A7V1JDE6-F1
#
_cell.length_a   1.000
_cell.length_b   1.000
_cell.length_c   1.000
_cell.angle_alpha   90.00
_cell.angle_beta   90.00
_cell.angle_gamma   90.00
#
_symmetry.space_group_name_H-M   'P 1'
#
loop_
_entity.id
_entity.type
_entity.pdbx_description
1 polymer ?
#
loop_
_entity_poly.entity_id
_entity_poly.type
_entity_poly.pdbx_seq_one_letter_code
_entity_poly.pdbx_strand_id
1 'polypeptide(L)' 'MPRIVKHEKKLPIVIEEKDAKFPMHICACGLSRNLPYCDGSHDRTRDEADTAVYVYDGDKRVKL' A
#
# COMPACT_ATOMS: atom_id res chain seq x y z
N MET A 1 -9.40 -18.57 11.14
CA MET A 1 -8.50 -19.02 10.06
C MET A 1 -7.87 -17.79 9.43
N PRO A 2 -6.54 -17.72 9.28
CA PRO A 2 -5.90 -16.62 8.56
C PRO A 2 -6.22 -16.72 7.07
N ARG A 3 -6.25 -15.57 6.38
CA ARG A 3 -6.39 -15.48 4.93
C ARG A 3 -5.23 -14.67 4.36
N ILE A 4 -4.76 -15.05 3.18
CA ILE A 4 -3.78 -14.27 2.41
C ILE A 4 -4.56 -13.45 1.38
N VAL A 5 -4.34 -12.14 1.37
CA VAL A 5 -4.97 -11.22 0.39
C VAL A 5 -3.86 -10.70 -0.52
N LYS A 6 -4.03 -10.88 -1.83
CA LYS A 6 -3.08 -10.38 -2.83
C LYS A 6 -3.27 -8.87 -2.99
N HIS A 7 -2.20 -8.11 -2.82
CA HIS A 7 -2.13 -6.69 -3.16
C HIS A 7 -1.27 -6.49 -4.42
N GLU A 8 -1.79 -5.79 -5.41
CA GLU A 8 -1.09 -5.49 -6.67
C GLU A 8 -0.84 -3.98 -6.86
N LYS A 9 -1.64 -3.13 -6.21
CA LYS A 9 -1.49 -1.68 -6.30
C LYS A 9 -0.33 -1.22 -5.44
N LYS A 10 0.66 -0.57 -6.04
CA LYS A 10 1.85 -0.03 -5.37
C LYS A 10 1.68 1.41 -4.88
N LEU A 11 0.59 2.09 -5.24
CA LEU A 11 0.39 3.52 -4.97
C LEU A 11 -0.97 3.79 -4.33
N PRO A 12 -1.09 4.88 -3.55
CA PRO A 12 -2.37 5.29 -2.99
C PRO A 12 -3.35 5.74 -4.08
N ILE A 13 -4.64 5.60 -3.78
CA ILE A 13 -5.73 6.16 -4.57
C ILE A 13 -5.92 7.60 -4.12
N VAL A 14 -5.88 8.54 -5.06
CA VAL A 14 -6.13 9.96 -4.79
C VAL A 14 -7.62 10.22 -4.99
N ILE A 15 -8.25 10.80 -3.99
CA ILE A 15 -9.64 11.24 -4.04
C ILE A 15 -9.65 12.76 -3.94
N GLU A 16 -10.10 13.39 -5.03
CA GLU A 16 -10.29 14.83 -5.12
C GLU A 16 -11.77 15.15 -4.92
N GLU A 17 -12.11 15.70 -3.76
CA GLU A 17 -13.46 16.19 -3.49
C GLU A 17 -13.53 17.70 -3.71
N LYS A 18 -14.64 18.18 -4.27
CA LYS A 18 -14.81 19.59 -4.63
C LYS A 18 -14.68 20.55 -3.43
N ASP A 19 -15.11 20.10 -2.25
CA ASP A 19 -15.13 20.91 -1.02
C ASP A 19 -13.93 20.62 -0.09
N ALA A 20 -13.05 19.70 -0.47
CA ALA A 20 -11.89 19.37 0.33
C ALA A 20 -10.75 20.36 0.08
N LYS A 21 -10.13 20.81 1.18
CA LYS A 21 -8.96 21.71 1.11
C LYS A 21 -7.75 21.05 0.46
N PHE A 22 -7.62 19.73 0.59
CA PHE A 22 -6.52 18.92 0.06
C PHE A 22 -7.05 17.56 -0.41
N PRO A 23 -6.41 16.94 -1.42
CA PRO A 23 -6.78 15.60 -1.85
C PRO A 23 -6.55 14.58 -0.73
N MET A 24 -7.45 13.62 -0.62
CA MET A 24 -7.27 12.48 0.28
C MET A 24 -6.49 11.38 -0.42
N HIS A 25 -5.49 10.83 0.26
CA HIS A 25 -4.71 9.70 -0.23
C HIS A 25 -5.08 8.44 0.54
N ILE A 26 -5.77 7.51 -0.13
CA ILE A 26 -6.20 6.24 0.43
C ILE A 26 -5.17 5.16 0.10
N CYS A 27 -4.69 4.46 1.13
CA CYS A 27 -3.71 3.39 0.96
C CYS A 27 -4.31 2.24 0.14
N ALA A 28 -3.59 1.84 -0.92
CA ALA A 28 -3.91 0.63 -1.67
C ALA A 28 -2.76 -0.40 -1.70
N CYS A 29 -1.57 -0.05 -1.18
CA CYS A 29 -0.43 -0.96 -1.08
C CYS A 29 -0.55 -1.98 0.06
N GLY A 30 -1.44 -1.74 1.04
CA GLY A 30 -1.64 -2.63 2.18
C GLY A 30 -0.61 -2.52 3.30
N LEU A 31 0.37 -1.62 3.20
CA LEU A 31 1.47 -1.48 4.18
C LEU A 31 1.34 -0.30 5.14
N SER A 32 0.33 0.56 4.97
CA SER A 32 0.15 1.72 5.85
C SER A 32 -0.09 1.27 7.30
N ARG A 33 0.56 1.95 8.24
CA ARG A 33 0.29 1.84 9.68
C ARG A 33 -0.88 2.71 10.12
N ASN A 34 -1.37 3.58 9.23
CA ASN A 34 -2.49 4.50 9.46
C ASN A 34 -3.65 4.24 8.49
N LEU A 35 -3.99 2.97 8.25
CA LEU A 35 -5.11 2.59 7.39
C LEU A 35 -6.42 3.27 7.86
N PRO A 36 -7.29 3.74 6.93
CA PRO A 36 -7.23 3.54 5.47
C PRO A 36 -6.33 4.53 4.72
N TYR A 37 -5.72 5.48 5.41
CA TYR A 37 -4.95 6.56 4.78
C TYR A 37 -3.55 6.13 4.39
N CYS A 38 -2.99 6.78 3.38
CA CYS A 38 -1.60 6.64 3.00
C CYS A 38 -0.70 7.39 3.99
N ASP A 39 0.31 6.71 4.51
CA ASP A 39 1.34 7.27 5.41
C ASP A 39 2.75 7.31 4.78
N GLY A 40 2.85 6.99 3.49
CA GLY A 40 4.13 6.90 2.77
C GLY A 40 4.74 5.50 2.74
N SER A 41 4.21 4.52 3.47
CA SER A 41 4.75 3.15 3.49
C SER A 41 4.78 2.44 2.12
N HIS A 42 4.04 2.97 1.14
CA HIS A 42 4.06 2.49 -0.24
C HIS A 42 5.42 2.67 -0.94
N ASP A 43 6.30 3.53 -0.44
CA ASP A 43 7.66 3.65 -0.98
C ASP A 43 8.44 2.32 -0.92
N ARG A 44 8.10 1.45 0.04
CA ARG A 44 8.68 0.10 0.18
C ARG A 44 8.36 -0.83 -0.99
N THR A 45 7.35 -0.52 -1.81
CA THR A 45 6.93 -1.35 -2.94
C THR A 45 7.52 -0.89 -4.28
N ARG A 46 8.31 0.20 -4.31
CA ARG A 46 8.78 0.83 -5.57
C ARG A 46 9.81 -0.01 -6.33
N ASP A 47 10.62 -0.79 -5.63
CA ASP A 47 11.65 -1.68 -6.19
C ASP A 47 11.14 -3.11 -6.45
N GLU A 48 9.85 -3.37 -6.23
CA GLU A 48 9.26 -4.68 -6.48
C GLU A 48 9.21 -4.99 -7.98
N ALA A 49 9.90 -6.05 -8.38
CA ALA A 49 9.79 -6.62 -9.71
C ALA A 49 8.41 -7.27 -9.94
N ASP A 50 7.81 -7.02 -11.11
CA ASP A 50 6.48 -7.53 -11.47
C ASP A 50 6.42 -9.06 -11.63
N THR A 51 7.58 -9.71 -11.75
CA THR A 51 7.72 -11.18 -11.88
C THR A 51 7.95 -11.89 -10.55
N ALA A 52 7.95 -11.18 -9.42
CA ALA A 52 8.23 -11.73 -8.11
C ALA A 52 7.11 -11.41 -7.11
N VAL A 53 6.98 -12.24 -6.07
CA VAL A 53 6.03 -12.02 -4.98
C VAL A 53 6.80 -11.54 -3.75
N TYR A 54 6.32 -10.47 -3.12
CA TYR A 54 6.89 -9.94 -1.88
C TYR A 54 5.90 -10.17 -0.74
N VAL A 55 6.38 -10.76 0.36
CA VAL A 55 5.61 -11.01 1.57
C VAL A 55 6.07 -10.05 2.66
N TYR A 56 5.11 -9.40 3.29
CA TYR A 56 5.32 -8.44 4.37
C TYR A 56 4.73 -9.01 5.67
N ASP A 57 5.56 -9.06 6.71
CA ASP A 57 5.15 -9.46 8.07
C ASP A 57 5.76 -8.45 9.07
N GLY A 58 4.94 -7.49 9.48
CA GLY A 58 5.39 -6.28 10.17
C GLY A 58 6.45 -5.53 9.36
N ASP A 59 7.66 -5.44 9.91
CA ASP A 59 8.78 -4.75 9.27
C ASP A 59 9.63 -5.63 8.36
N LYS A 60 9.40 -6.95 8.36
CA LYS A 60 10.12 -7.89 7.50
C LYS A 60 9.53 -7.90 6.09
N ARG A 61 10.41 -7.96 5.09
CA ARG A 61 10.08 -8.13 3.67
C ARG A 61 10.87 -9.32 3.13
N VAL A 62 10.17 -10.31 2.56
CA VAL A 62 10.76 -11.48 1.92
C VAL A 62 10.32 -11.52 0.47
N LYS A 63 11.28 -11.71 -0.45
CA LYS A 63 11.01 -12.00 -1.86
C LYS A 63 10.91 -13.51 -2.02
N LEU A 64 9.78 -14.00 -2.49
CA LEU A 64 9.55 -15.40 -2.86
C LEU A 64 10.04 -15.68 -4.29
#